data_AF-A0AAW5MHE4-F1
#
_entry.id   AF-A0AAW5MHE4-F1
#
_cell.length_a   1.000
_cell.length_b   1.000
_cell.length_c   1.000
_cell.angle_alpha   90.00
_cell.angle_beta   90.00
_cell.angle_gamma   90.00
#
_symmetry.space_group_name_H-M   'P 1'
#
loop_
_entity.id
_entity.type
_entity.pdbx_description
1 polymer ?
#
loop_
_entity_poly.entity_id
_entity_poly.type
_entity_poly.pdbx_seq_one_letter_code
_entity_poly.pdbx_strand_id
1 'polypeptide(L)'
;MKKSQVHLIDEEVDFPANEQLVSTTDLQGVITYANDHFCRVAGYSRAELIGQHHNMVRHPDMPKAAFADLWGKLKQGKPWRG
;
A
#
# COMPACT_ATOMS: atom_id res chain seq x y z
N MET A 1 6.57 9.48 20.50
CA MET A 1 5.84 8.77 19.43
C MET A 1 5.45 9.79 18.37
N LYS A 2 6.16 9.87 17.24
CA LYS A 2 5.81 10.79 16.15
C LYS A 2 4.62 10.19 15.40
N LYS A 3 3.47 10.88 15.42
CA LYS A 3 2.36 10.55 14.52
C LYS A 3 2.87 10.80 13.10
N SER A 4 2.97 9.76 12.29
CA SER A 4 3.22 9.89 10.86
C SER A 4 2.08 10.75 10.27
N GLN A 5 2.37 12.00 9.91
CA GLN A 5 1.44 12.84 9.17
C GLN A 5 1.28 12.20 7.79
N VAL A 6 0.15 11.55 7.55
CA VAL A 6 -0.22 11.09 6.22
C VAL A 6 -0.58 12.35 5.43
N HIS A 7 0.30 12.76 4.52
CA HIS A 7 -0.01 13.80 3.54
C HIS A 7 -0.87 13.14 2.46
N LEU A 8 -2.18 13.43 2.51
CA LEU A 8 -3.10 13.02 1.46
C LEU A 8 -2.87 13.91 0.25
N ILE A 9 -2.46 13.28 -0.85
CA ILE A 9 -2.38 13.91 -2.16
C ILE A 9 -3.66 13.47 -2.88
N ASP A 10 -4.61 14.39 -3.03
CA ASP A 10 -5.90 14.15 -3.72
C ASP A 10 -5.73 14.36 -5.23
N GLU A 11 -4.75 13.66 -5.80
CA GLU A 11 -4.45 13.68 -7.22
C GLU A 11 -4.35 12.23 -7.71
N GLU A 12 -5.04 11.93 -8.81
CA GLU A 12 -4.91 10.64 -9.49
C GLU A 12 -3.54 10.56 -10.15
N VAL A 13 -2.80 9.49 -9.84
CA VAL A 13 -1.47 9.26 -10.41
C VAL A 13 -1.58 8.14 -11.44
N ASP A 14 -1.51 8.51 -12.71
CA ASP A 14 -1.42 7.55 -13.80
C ASP A 14 -0.07 6.80 -13.77
N PHE A 15 -0.11 5.51 -14.14
CA PHE A 15 1.07 4.72 -14.38
C PHE A 15 0.90 3.82 -15.61
N PRO A 16 1.99 3.55 -16.35
CA PRO A 16 1.93 2.71 -17.53
C PRO A 16 1.38 1.30 -17.24
N ALA A 17 0.60 0.74 -18.18
CA ALA A 17 -0.02 -0.58 -18.03
C ALA A 17 0.99 -1.75 -17.87
N ASN A 18 2.25 -1.56 -18.26
CA ASN A 18 3.33 -2.53 -18.07
C ASN A 18 4.04 -2.41 -16.71
N GLU A 19 3.74 -1.38 -15.92
CA GLU A 19 4.24 -1.29 -14.56
C GLU A 19 3.36 -2.12 -13.60
N GLN A 20 4.02 -2.75 -12.63
CA GLN A 20 3.35 -3.49 -11.58
C GLN A 20 3.66 -2.82 -10.25
N LEU A 21 2.62 -2.41 -9.53
CA LEU A 21 2.77 -1.88 -8.18
C LEU A 21 2.82 -3.05 -7.22
N VAL A 22 4.01 -3.31 -6.63
CA VAL A 22 4.23 -4.49 -5.79
C VAL A 22 4.70 -4.06 -4.41
N SER A 23 3.96 -4.52 -3.40
CA SER A 23 4.35 -4.47 -2.00
C SER A 23 4.04 -5.81 -1.33
N THR A 24 4.84 -6.22 -0.36
CA THR A 24 4.51 -7.36 0.52
C THR A 24 4.36 -6.89 1.95
N THR A 25 3.54 -7.60 2.71
CA THR A 25 3.38 -7.36 4.14
C THR A 25 3.60 -8.65 4.92
N ASP A 26 3.86 -8.52 6.22
CA ASP A 26 3.62 -9.62 7.16
C ASP A 26 2.10 -9.79 7.42
N LEU A 27 1.76 -10.72 8.31
CA LEU A 27 0.37 -11.02 8.69
C LEU A 27 -0.29 -9.91 9.52
N GLN A 28 0.50 -8.95 10.03
CA GLN A 28 0.03 -7.76 10.75
C GLN A 28 -0.15 -6.56 9.79
N GLY A 29 0.20 -6.72 8.50
CA GLY A 29 0.14 -5.66 7.49
C GLY A 29 1.32 -4.72 7.49
N VAL A 30 2.39 -5.07 8.19
CA VAL A 30 3.62 -4.29 8.18
C VAL A 30 4.32 -4.54 6.86
N ILE A 31 4.62 -3.50 6.11
CA ILE A 31 5.29 -3.59 4.81
C ILE A 31 6.70 -4.14 5.00
N THR A 32 6.99 -5.25 4.32
CA THR A 32 8.30 -5.92 4.32
C THR A 32 9.07 -5.70 3.02
N TYR A 33 8.38 -5.32 1.95
CA TYR A 33 8.98 -4.97 0.66
C TYR A 33 8.06 -4.02 -0.11
N ALA A 34 8.67 -3.13 -0.89
CA ALA A 34 8.01 -2.32 -1.91
C ALA A 34 8.96 -2.10 -3.10
N ASN A 35 8.47 -2.30 -4.32
CA ASN A 35 9.24 -1.99 -5.53
C ASN A 35 9.23 -0.48 -5.83
N ASP A 36 10.06 -0.05 -6.78
CA ASP A 36 10.26 1.37 -7.07
C ASP A 36 9.01 2.02 -7.69
N HIS A 37 8.26 1.27 -8.49
CA HIS A 37 6.98 1.73 -9.05
C HIS A 37 5.95 2.01 -7.95
N PHE A 38 5.83 1.11 -6.96
CA PHE A 38 4.96 1.32 -5.82
C PHE A 38 5.40 2.54 -5.00
N CYS A 39 6.69 2.69 -4.71
CA CYS A 39 7.22 3.84 -3.98
C CYS A 39 6.88 5.17 -4.68
N ARG A 40 7.10 5.22 -6.00
CA ARG A 40 6.82 6.39 -6.84
C ARG A 40 5.34 6.78 -6.81
N VAL A 41 4.44 5.81 -7.03
CA VAL A 41 3.00 6.07 -7.06
C VAL A 41 2.45 6.38 -5.66
N ALA A 42 2.96 5.71 -4.62
CA ALA A 42 2.56 5.97 -3.25
C ALA A 42 3.10 7.30 -2.67
N GLY A 43 4.08 7.92 -3.32
CA GLY A 43 4.67 9.18 -2.86
C GLY A 43 5.61 9.04 -1.66
N TYR A 44 6.14 7.84 -1.41
CA TYR A 44 7.03 7.55 -0.28
C TYR A 44 8.32 6.90 -0.75
N SER A 45 9.43 7.20 -0.07
CA SER A 45 10.63 6.41 -0.23
C SER A 45 10.44 5.00 0.36
N ARG A 46 11.21 4.03 -0.15
CA ARG A 46 11.22 2.68 0.42
C ARG A 46 11.50 2.70 1.93
N ALA A 47 12.42 3.55 2.39
CA ALA A 47 12.79 3.66 3.80
C ALA A 47 11.63 4.15 4.69
N GLU A 48 10.73 4.97 4.15
CA GLU A 48 9.53 5.42 4.85
C GLU A 48 8.44 4.35 4.88
N LEU A 49 8.39 3.46 3.87
CA LEU A 49 7.40 2.40 3.78
C LEU A 49 7.75 1.17 4.62
N ILE A 50 9.00 0.71 4.59
CA ILE A 50 9.40 -0.52 5.28
C ILE A 50 9.18 -0.38 6.79
N GLY A 51 8.48 -1.36 7.38
CA GLY A 51 8.16 -1.34 8.81
C GLY A 51 6.91 -0.53 9.18
N GLN A 52 6.24 0.12 8.22
CA GLN A 52 4.96 0.78 8.45
C GLN A 52 3.78 -0.10 8.06
N HIS A 53 2.60 0.18 8.62
CA HIS A 53 1.38 -0.50 8.19
C HIS A 53 0.95 -0.05 6.78
N HIS A 54 0.52 -1.01 5.96
CA HIS A 54 0.08 -0.76 4.57
C HIS A 54 -1.07 0.27 4.46
N ASN A 55 -1.84 0.47 5.53
CA ASN A 55 -2.88 1.49 5.58
C ASN A 55 -2.37 2.95 5.40
N MET A 56 -1.06 3.20 5.52
CA MET A 56 -0.50 4.54 5.34
C MET A 56 -0.65 5.06 3.90
N VAL A 57 -0.68 4.17 2.91
CA VAL A 57 -0.81 4.54 1.48
C VAL A 57 -2.29 4.63 1.04
N ARG A 58 -3.22 4.66 1.99
CA ARG A 58 -4.66 4.58 1.71
C ARG A 58 -5.25 5.96 1.46
N HIS A 59 -5.95 6.11 0.34
CA HIS A 59 -6.86 7.25 0.14
C HIS A 59 -8.18 7.06 0.92
N PRO A 60 -8.76 8.10 1.55
CA PRO A 60 -10.06 8.02 2.21
C PRO A 60 -11.18 7.47 1.33
N ASP A 61 -11.09 7.69 0.02
CA ASP A 61 -12.07 7.24 -0.97
C ASP A 61 -11.91 5.78 -1.40
N MET A 62 -10.84 5.10 -0.94
CA MET A 62 -10.68 3.68 -1.21
C MET A 62 -11.84 2.89 -0.58
N PRO A 63 -12.61 2.11 -1.35
CA PRO A 63 -13.76 1.39 -0.83
C PRO A 63 -13.37 0.43 0.30
N LYS A 64 -14.06 0.51 1.44
CA LYS A 64 -13.84 -0.39 2.58
C LYS A 64 -13.94 -1.88 2.20
N ALA A 65 -14.74 -2.19 1.18
CA ALA A 65 -14.91 -3.54 0.65
C ALA A 65 -13.64 -4.11 -0.01
N ALA A 66 -12.90 -3.29 -0.77
CA ALA A 66 -11.64 -3.72 -1.40
C ALA A 66 -10.59 -4.08 -0.33
N PHE A 67 -10.57 -3.33 0.77
CA PHE A 67 -9.70 -3.61 1.90
C PHE A 67 -10.10 -4.88 2.65
N ALA A 68 -11.39 -5.10 2.87
CA ALA A 68 -11.88 -6.34 3.47
C ALA A 68 -11.47 -7.57 2.62
N ASP A 69 -11.54 -7.47 1.29
CA ASP A 69 -11.10 -8.54 0.38
C ASP A 69 -9.59 -8.78 0.45
N LEU A 70 -8.78 -7.71 0.42
CA LEU A 70 -7.32 -7.78 0.60
C LEU A 70 -6.95 -8.59 1.85
N TRP A 71 -7.49 -8.20 3.01
CA TRP A 71 -7.17 -8.88 4.26
C TRP A 71 -7.75 -10.28 4.35
N GLY A 72 -8.90 -10.52 3.73
CA GLY A 72 -9.46 -11.86 3.58
C GLY A 72 -8.50 -12.80 2.86
N LYS A 73 -7.88 -12.35 1.76
CA LYS A 73 -6.91 -13.15 0.99
C LYS A 73 -5.57 -13.31 1.71
N LEU A 74 -5.01 -12.22 2.25
CA LEU A 74 -3.73 -12.26 2.95
C LEU A 74 -3.76 -13.19 4.17
N LYS A 75 -4.85 -13.19 4.96
CA LYS A 75 -5.01 -14.12 6.11
C LYS A 75 -5.11 -15.59 5.70
N GLN A 76 -5.44 -15.87 4.45
CA GLN A 76 -5.46 -17.22 3.88
C GLN A 76 -4.11 -17.61 3.24
N GLY A 77 -3.08 -16.75 3.33
CA GLY A 77 -1.81 -16.94 2.65
C GLY A 77 -1.91 -16.79 1.12
N LYS A 78 -2.95 -16.12 0.62
CA LYS A 78 -3.17 -15.90 -0.81
C LYS A 78 -2.76 -14.49 -1.22
N PRO A 79 -2.19 -14.30 -2.42
CA PRO A 79 -1.96 -12.97 -2.97
C PRO A 79 -3.28 -12.27 -3.28
N TRP A 80 -3.29 -10.94 -3.21
CA TRP A 80 -4.41 -10.10 -3.61
C TRP A 80 -4.09 -9.35 -4.89
N ARG A 81 -5.10 -9.21 -5.76
CA ARG A 81 -5.13 -8.34 -6.94
C ARG A 81 -6.47 -7.64 -6.91
N GLY A 82 -6.48 -6.33 -7.05
CA GLY A 82 -7.65 -5.47 -7.13
C GLY A 82 -7.34 -4.22 -7.93
#